data_AF-A0A6B3CQT3-F1
#
_entry.id   AF-A0A6B3CQT3-F1
#
_cell.length_a   1.000
_cell.length_b   1.000
_cell.length_c   1.000
_cell.angle_alpha   90.00
_cell.angle_beta   90.00
_cell.angle_gamma   90.00
#
_symmetry.space_group_name_H-M   'P 1'
#
loop_
_entity.id
_entity.type
_entity.pdbx_description
1 polymer ?
#
loop_
_entity_poly.entity_id
_entity_poly.type
_entity_poly.pdbx_seq_one_letter_code
_entity_poly.pdbx_strand_id
1 'polypeptide(L)' 'PYERIGIERQLGRDCARVLATCTDEVVELGDMGVPPRQVSVVPCGVDAEHFHPAADTGRTPERRLPHRLLA' A
#
# COMPACT_ATOMS: atom_id res chain seq x y z
N PRO A 1 -4.47 -14.12 -10.91
CA PRO A 1 -4.55 -14.50 -12.35
C PRO A 1 -3.13 -14.63 -12.95
N TYR A 2 -2.92 -15.52 -13.91
CA TYR A 2 -1.58 -15.81 -14.47
C TYR A 2 -0.97 -14.60 -15.21
N GLU A 3 -1.80 -13.78 -15.84
CA GLU A 3 -1.43 -12.59 -16.60
C GLU A 3 -1.03 -11.36 -15.74
N ARG A 4 -1.40 -11.36 -14.44
CA ARG A 4 -1.26 -10.19 -13.55
C ARG A 4 0.15 -9.63 -13.56
N ILE A 5 1.14 -10.49 -13.38
CA ILE A 5 2.54 -10.08 -13.26
C ILE A 5 3.07 -9.48 -14.58
N GLY A 6 2.64 -10.01 -15.72
CA GLY A 6 2.99 -9.45 -17.03
C GLY A 6 2.44 -8.04 -17.21
N ILE A 7 1.18 -7.84 -16.81
CA ILE A 7 0.49 -6.55 -16.87
C ILE A 7 1.14 -5.53 -15.92
N GLU A 8 1.40 -5.89 -14.66
CA GLU A 8 2.02 -4.98 -13.67
C GLU A 8 3.41 -4.52 -14.14
N ARG A 9 4.21 -5.44 -14.71
CA ARG A 9 5.50 -5.11 -15.31
C ARG A 9 5.38 -4.17 -16.50
N GLN A 10 4.39 -4.38 -17.37
CA GLN A 10 4.14 -3.48 -18.49
C GLN A 10 3.73 -2.09 -18.00
N LEU A 11 2.76 -2.00 -17.10
CA LEU A 11 2.31 -0.74 -16.51
C LEU A 11 3.46 0.02 -15.85
N GLY A 12 4.28 -0.66 -15.04
CA GLY A 12 5.41 -0.03 -14.36
C GLY A 12 6.42 0.61 -15.34
N ARG A 13 6.66 0.01 -16.52
CA ARG A 13 7.59 0.54 -17.53
C ARG A 13 7.00 1.66 -18.37
N ASP A 14 5.70 1.63 -18.61
CA ASP A 14 5.02 2.55 -19.54
C ASP A 14 4.51 3.83 -18.84
N CYS A 15 4.32 3.79 -17.51
CA CYS A 15 3.92 4.94 -16.72
C CYS A 15 4.98 6.06 -16.74
N ALA A 16 4.53 7.31 -16.86
CA ALA A 16 5.43 8.47 -16.77
C ALA A 16 6.06 8.60 -15.37
N ARG A 17 5.31 8.24 -14.32
CA ARG A 17 5.75 8.17 -12.92
C ARG A 17 5.05 7.04 -12.21
N VAL A 18 5.74 6.45 -11.23
CA VAL A 18 5.20 5.45 -10.31
C VAL A 18 5.40 5.94 -8.88
N LEU A 19 4.38 5.80 -8.05
CA LEU A 19 4.47 6.08 -6.63
C LEU A 19 4.78 4.78 -5.88
N ALA A 20 5.85 4.79 -5.09
CA ALA A 20 6.15 3.73 -4.13
C ALA A 20 5.76 4.22 -2.73
N THR A 21 5.21 3.34 -1.90
CA THR A 21 4.79 3.65 -0.53
C THR A 21 5.92 3.54 0.49
N CYS A 22 7.05 2.96 0.10
CA CYS A 22 8.27 2.87 0.90
C CYS A 22 9.52 2.76 0.01
N THR A 23 10.71 2.77 0.61
CA THR A 23 11.98 2.58 -0.12
C THR A 23 12.16 1.16 -0.63
N ASP A 24 11.60 0.17 0.07
CA ASP A 24 11.75 -1.24 -0.30
C ASP A 24 10.98 -1.55 -1.60
N GLU A 25 9.78 -0.96 -1.74
CA GLU A 25 9.01 -1.02 -2.98
C GLU A 25 9.75 -0.42 -4.18
N VAL A 26 10.67 0.54 -3.98
CA VAL A 26 11.51 1.05 -5.09
C VAL A 26 12.41 -0.06 -5.63
N VAL A 27 12.94 -0.93 -4.76
CA VAL A 27 13.76 -2.08 -5.15
C VAL A 27 12.92 -3.11 -5.89
N GLU A 28 11.74 -3.44 -5.37
CA GLU A 28 10.80 -4.38 -6.00
C GLU A 28 10.33 -3.90 -7.38
N LEU A 29 10.04 -2.60 -7.52
CA LEU A 29 9.74 -1.97 -8.80
C LEU A 29 10.94 -2.06 -9.77
N GLY A 30 12.16 -1.91 -9.27
CA GLY A 30 13.39 -2.14 -10.02
C GLY A 30 13.50 -3.57 -10.55
N ASP A 31 13.18 -4.58 -9.73
CA ASP A 31 13.14 -6.00 -10.12
C ASP A 31 12.03 -6.29 -11.16
N MET A 32 11.01 -5.43 -11.22
CA MET A 32 9.97 -5.45 -12.27
C MET A 32 10.36 -4.68 -13.54
N GLY A 33 11.52 -4.00 -13.54
CA GLY A 33 12.07 -3.28 -14.68
C GLY A 33 11.69 -1.80 -14.74
N VAL A 34 11.16 -1.21 -13.66
CA VAL A 34 10.82 0.22 -13.60
C VAL A 34 12.10 1.05 -13.36
N PRO A 35 12.42 2.02 -14.21
CA PRO A 35 13.57 2.90 -14.02
C PRO A 35 13.47 3.71 -12.70
N PRO A 36 14.49 3.71 -11.82
CA PRO A 36 14.43 4.43 -10.53
C PRO A 36 14.11 5.91 -10.65
N ARG A 37 14.55 6.55 -11.74
CA ARG A 37 14.27 7.98 -12.05
C ARG A 37 12.78 8.29 -12.28
N GLN A 38 11.94 7.29 -12.52
CA GLN A 38 10.49 7.43 -12.68
C GLN A 38 9.72 7.20 -11.38
N VAL A 39 10.39 6.67 -10.35
CA VAL A 39 9.76 6.34 -9.07
C VAL A 39 9.85 7.53 -8.12
N SER A 40 8.80 7.76 -7.34
CA SER A 40 8.79 8.74 -6.25
C SER A 40 8.17 8.11 -5.02
N VAL A 41 8.84 8.22 -3.88
CA VAL A 41 8.33 7.65 -2.62
C VAL A 41 7.30 8.61 -2.03
N VAL A 42 6.09 8.11 -1.83
CA VAL A 42 5.01 8.77 -1.10
C VAL A 42 4.61 7.83 0.02
N PRO A 43 5.10 8.05 1.26
CA PRO A 43 4.86 7.14 2.38
C PRO A 43 3.38 6.84 2.55
N CYS A 44 3.06 5.58 2.83
CA CYS A 44 1.71 5.23 3.23
C CYS A 44 1.30 6.02 4.49
N GLY A 45 0.01 6.29 4.61
CA GLY A 45 -0.56 7.03 5.72
C GLY A 45 -1.88 6.43 6.17
N VAL A 46 -2.33 6.87 7.34
CA VAL A 46 -3.65 6.54 7.89
C VAL A 46 -4.40 7.85 8.17
N ASP A 47 -5.72 7.78 8.17
CA ASP A 47 -6.55 8.90 8.63
C ASP A 47 -6.32 9.11 10.13
N ALA A 48 -5.62 10.17 10.49
CA ALA A 48 -5.28 10.45 11.88
C ALA A 48 -6.47 10.96 12.70
N GLU A 49 -7.55 11.44 12.08
CA GLU A 49 -8.79 11.77 12.81
C GLU A 49 -9.55 10.50 13.17
N HIS A 50 -9.50 9.49 12.31
CA HIS A 50 -10.10 8.18 12.59
C HIS A 50 -9.24 7.32 13.52
N PHE A 51 -7.94 7.22 13.22
CA PHE A 51 -6.98 6.37 13.92
C PHE A 51 -6.15 7.17 14.93
N HIS A 52 -6.78 7.53 16.06
CA HIS A 52 -6.07 8.13 17.18
C HIS A 52 -6.52 7.58 18.54
N PRO A 53 -5.67 7.63 19.59
CA PRO A 53 -6.00 7.04 20.90
C PRO A 53 -7.28 7.59 21.55
N ALA A 54 -7.66 8.82 21.23
CA ALA A 54 -8.85 9.48 21.78
C ALA A 54 -10.13 9.24 20.95
N ALA A 55 -10.10 8.37 19.95
CA ALA A 55 -11.19 8.25 18.97
C ALA A 55 -12.35 7.55 19.65
N ASP A 56 -13.57 8.08 19.51
CA ASP A 56 -14.77 7.38 19.94
C ASP A 56 -15.04 6.25 18.96
N THR A 57 -14.38 5.12 19.20
CA THR A 57 -14.52 3.88 18.43
C THR A 57 -15.86 3.17 18.70
N GLY A 58 -16.77 3.81 19.45
CA GLY A 58 -17.98 3.21 19.97
C GLY A 58 -17.66 2.14 21.02
N ARG A 59 -18.71 1.54 21.60
CA ARG A 59 -18.53 0.42 22.53
C ARG A 59 -17.94 -0.75 21.77
N THR A 60 -16.79 -1.26 22.21
CA THR A 60 -16.16 -2.48 21.67
C THR A 60 -17.23 -3.57 21.47
N PRO A 61 -17.57 -3.98 20.23
CA PRO A 61 -18.59 -4.99 20.03
C PRO A 61 -18.19 -6.30 20.71
N GLU A 62 -19.16 -7.11 21.12
CA GLU A 62 -18.89 -8.39 21.78
C GLU A 62 -17.95 -9.28 20.93
N ARG A 63 -17.03 -9.98 21.59
CA ARG A 63 -16.05 -10.82 20.90
C ARG A 63 -16.74 -12.03 20.27
N ARG A 64 -16.95 -11.98 18.96
CA ARG A 64 -17.58 -13.06 18.18
C ARG A 64 -16.58 -14.05 17.56
N LEU A 65 -15.31 -13.68 17.45
CA LEU A 65 -14.24 -14.48 16.83
C LEU A 65 -12.96 -14.47 17.69
N PRO A 66 -12.04 -15.44 17.50
CA PRO A 66 -10.75 -15.47 18.20
C PRO A 66 -9.90 -14.22 17.95
N HIS A 67 -9.99 -13.66 16.73
CA HIS A 67 -9.27 -12.46 16.29
C HIS A 67 -10.25 -11.40 15.82
N ARG A 68 -9.88 -10.12 15.98
CA ARG A 68 -10.64 -8.97 15.50
C ARG A 68 -9.76 -8.23 14.48
N LEU A 69 -10.30 -7.96 13.30
CA LEU A 69 -9.70 -7.03 12.37
C LEU A 69 -10.10 -5.62 12.82
N LEU A 70 -9.10 -4.74 12.98
CA LEU A 70 -9.33 -3.32 13.16
C LEU A 70 -9.69 -2.78 11.76
N ALA A 71 -10.88 -2.21 11.65
CA ALA A 71 -11.32 -1.47 10.48
C ALA A 71 -11.17 0.02 10.77
#